data_AF-A0A379AAT1-F1
#
_entry.id   AF-A0A379AAT1-F1
#
_cell.length_a   1.000
_cell.length_b   1.000
_cell.length_c   1.000
_cell.angle_alpha   90.00
_cell.angle_beta   90.00
_cell.angle_gamma   90.00
#
_symmetry.space_group_name_H-M   'P 1'
#
loop_
_entity.id
_entity.type
_entity.pdbx_description
1 polymer ?
#
loop_
_entity_poly.entity_id
_entity_poly.type
_entity_poly.pdbx_seq_one_letter_code
_entity_poly.pdbx_strand_id
1 'polypeptide(L)' 'MSQLRMPALFLGHGSPMNALEENRYTAAWRHLGDTLPRPRAIIAVSAHWYTRGTAVTAMAQPETIHDFGGLSAGAV' A
#
# COMPACT_ATOMS: atom_id res chain seq x y z
N MET A 1 -2.17 26.88 -16.48
CA MET A 1 -2.15 25.40 -16.59
C MET A 1 -2.78 24.84 -15.33
N SER A 2 -3.92 24.14 -15.45
CA SER A 2 -4.50 23.43 -14.31
C SER A 2 -3.54 22.33 -13.89
N GLN A 3 -2.93 22.44 -12.71
CA GLN A 3 -2.16 21.36 -12.11
C GLN A 3 -3.15 20.23 -11.83
N LEU A 4 -3.10 19.15 -12.61
CA LEU A 4 -3.85 17.92 -12.33
C LEU A 4 -3.42 17.44 -10.94
N ARG A 5 -4.32 17.56 -9.96
CA ARG A 5 -4.09 17.04 -8.62
C ARG A 5 -4.05 15.51 -8.71
N MET A 6 -2.96 14.92 -8.22
CA MET A 6 -2.86 13.47 -8.10
C MET A 6 -3.89 12.96 -7.07
N PRO A 7 -4.51 11.81 -7.30
CA PRO A 7 -5.45 11.23 -6.35
C PRO A 7 -4.71 10.72 -5.10
N ALA A 8 -5.42 10.71 -3.97
CA ALA A 8 -5.03 9.97 -2.78
C ALA A 8 -5.87 8.69 -2.71
N LEU A 9 -5.24 7.57 -2.38
CA LEU A 9 -5.90 6.26 -2.27
C LEU A 9 -5.86 5.79 -0.82
N PHE A 10 -6.94 5.17 -0.36
CA PHE A 10 -6.99 4.43 0.90
C PHE A 10 -7.24 2.96 0.58
N LEU A 11 -6.30 2.10 0.94
CA LEU A 11 -6.33 0.67 0.63
C LEU A 11 -6.37 -0.12 1.94
N GLY A 12 -7.45 -0.86 2.17
CA GLY A 12 -7.49 -1.84 3.25
C GLY A 12 -6.61 -3.04 2.90
N HIS A 13 -5.67 -3.41 3.78
CA HIS A 13 -4.76 -4.53 3.53
C HIS A 13 -5.27 -5.86 4.11
N GLY A 14 -5.92 -5.87 5.28
CA GLY A 14 -6.56 -7.07 5.85
C GLY A 14 -5.63 -8.29 5.88
N SER A 15 -6.12 -9.45 5.43
CA SER A 15 -5.29 -10.65 5.23
C SER A 15 -4.22 -10.40 4.17
N PRO A 16 -2.96 -10.84 4.39
CA PRO A 16 -1.87 -10.75 3.40
C PRO A 16 -2.22 -11.40 2.07
N MET A 17 -3.11 -12.40 2.08
CA MET A 17 -3.58 -13.08 0.87
C MET A 17 -4.29 -12.12 -0.10
N ASN A 18 -4.85 -11.01 0.40
CA ASN A 18 -5.41 -9.95 -0.45
C ASN A 18 -4.38 -9.36 -1.42
N ALA A 19 -3.09 -9.40 -1.07
CA ALA A 19 -2.00 -8.91 -1.91
C ALA A 19 -1.23 -10.03 -2.63
N LEU A 20 -1.19 -11.24 -2.06
CA LEU A 20 -0.40 -12.36 -2.60
C LEU A 20 -1.16 -13.19 -3.64
N GLU A 21 -2.49 -13.25 -3.58
CA GLU A 21 -3.31 -14.07 -4.48
C GLU A 21 -3.95 -13.28 -5.63
N GLU A 22 -4.36 -14.02 -6.66
CA GLU A 22 -5.26 -13.48 -7.68
C GLU A 22 -6.69 -13.47 -7.15
N ASN A 23 -7.22 -12.28 -6.89
CA ASN A 23 -8.53 -12.08 -6.30
C ASN A 23 -9.11 -10.72 -6.72
N ARG A 24 -10.29 -10.38 -6.19
CA ARG A 24 -10.98 -9.12 -6.51
C ARG A 24 -10.17 -7.87 -6.14
N TYR A 25 -9.35 -7.93 -5.09
CA TYR A 25 -8.54 -6.80 -4.63
C TYR A 25 -7.33 -6.60 -5.55
N THR A 26 -6.57 -7.66 -5.86
CA THR A 26 -5.45 -7.55 -6.79
C THR A 26 -5.91 -7.16 -8.20
N ALA A 27 -7.08 -7.62 -8.65
CA ALA A 27 -7.68 -7.16 -9.90
C ALA A 27 -8.01 -5.64 -9.86
N ALA A 28 -8.64 -5.16 -8.78
CA ALA A 28 -8.95 -3.74 -8.62
C ALA A 28 -7.68 -2.87 -8.55
N TRP A 29 -6.64 -3.31 -7.84
CA TRP A 29 -5.39 -2.58 -7.72
C TRP A 29 -4.62 -2.52 -9.05
N ARG A 30 -4.62 -3.60 -9.84
CA ARG A 30 -4.07 -3.60 -11.21
C ARG A 30 -4.80 -2.57 -12.07
N HIS A 31 -6.14 -2.57 -12.05
CA HIS A 31 -6.94 -1.60 -12.79
C HIS A 31 -6.65 -0.14 -12.37
N LEU A 32 -6.46 0.13 -11.07
CA LEU A 32 -6.01 1.45 -10.60
C LEU A 32 -4.63 1.80 -11.16
N GLY A 33 -3.68 0.86 -11.14
CA GLY A 33 -2.35 1.05 -11.72
C GLY A 33 -2.38 1.41 -13.21
N ASP A 34 -3.30 0.81 -13.97
CA ASP A 34 -3.46 1.02 -15.41
C ASP A 34 -4.19 2.34 -15.76
N THR A 35 -5.06 2.83 -14.87
CA THR A 35 -5.96 3.97 -15.16
C THR A 35 -5.50 5.29 -14.55
N LEU A 36 -4.69 5.26 -13.50
CA LEU A 36 -4.23 6.46 -12.83
C LEU A 36 -3.10 7.16 -13.61
N PRO A 37 -3.02 8.51 -13.56
CA PRO A 37 -1.87 9.21 -14.10
C PRO A 37 -0.59 8.74 -13.41
N ARG A 38 0.50 8.62 -14.17
CA ARG A 38 1.79 8.16 -13.63
C ARG A 38 2.37 9.18 -12.64
N PRO A 39 2.52 8.83 -11.35
CA PRO A 39 3.12 9.74 -10.37
C PRO A 39 4.63 9.88 -10.63
N ARG A 40 5.19 11.05 -10.27
CA ARG A 40 6.65 11.23 -10.17
C ARG A 40 7.25 10.54 -8.93
N ALA A 41 6.45 10.41 -7.87
CA ALA A 41 6.80 9.76 -6.61
C ALA A 41 5.51 9.35 -5.88
N ILE A 42 5.61 8.35 -5.01
CA ILE A 42 4.52 7.88 -4.14
C ILE A 42 4.95 8.12 -2.70
N ILE A 43 4.04 8.69 -1.90
CA ILE A 43 4.16 8.70 -0.44
C ILE A 43 3.24 7.62 0.10
N ALA A 44 3.80 6.61 0.75
CA ALA A 44 3.05 5.54 1.38
C ALA A 44 2.91 5.81 2.88
N VAL A 45 1.69 5.67 3.40
CA VAL A 45 1.39 5.74 4.84
C VAL A 45 0.80 4.39 5.24
N SER A 46 1.40 3.73 6.23
CA SER A 46 1.01 2.39 6.64
C SER A 46 0.40 2.41 8.05
N ALA A 47 -0.69 1.66 8.24
CA ALA A 47 -1.30 1.45 9.55
C ALA A 47 -0.34 0.74 10.53
N HIS A 48 0.60 -0.04 10.00
CA HIS A 48 1.59 -0.77 10.79
C HIS A 48 2.81 0.07 11.19
N TRP A 49 2.96 1.29 10.62
CA TRP A 49 4.05 2.18 10.98
C TRP A 49 3.58 3.25 11.97
N TYR A 50 3.30 2.82 13.20
CA TYR A 50 2.84 3.68 14.28
C TYR A 50 4.03 4.12 15.16
N THR A 51 4.31 5.42 15.17
CA THR A 51 5.47 6.00 15.86
C THR A 51 5.08 7.09 16.84
N ARG A 52 5.92 7.34 17.85
CA ARG A 52 5.84 8.56 18.66
C ARG A 52 6.41 9.73 17.85
N GLY A 53 5.53 10.59 17.33
CA GLY A 53 5.90 11.68 16.43
C GLY A 53 5.86 11.26 14.95
N THR A 54 6.26 12.16 14.06
CA THR A 54 6.25 11.93 12.61
C THR A 54 7.66 11.58 12.11
N ALA A 55 7.75 10.49 11.35
CA ALA A 55 9.00 10.02 10.75
C ALA A 55 8.84 9.85 9.23
N VAL A 56 9.96 9.95 8.51
CA VAL A 56 10.04 9.75 7.06
C VAL A 56 11.24 8.88 6.77
N THR A 57 11.09 7.90 5.88
CA THR A 57 12.19 7.12 5.32
C THR A 57 12.36 7.49 3.85
N ALA A 58 13.61 7.49 3.38
CA ALA A 58 13.97 7.77 1.98
C ALA A 58 15.13 6.87 1.51
N MET A 59 15.20 5.65 2.07
CA MET A 59 16.23 4.67 1.73
C MET A 59 16.09 4.27 0.26
N ALA A 60 17.19 4.23 -0.48
CA ALA A 60 17.19 3.78 -1.88
C ALA A 60 16.75 2.31 -2.03
N GLN A 61 17.08 1.49 -1.02
CA GLN A 61 16.68 0.09 -0.90
C GLN A 61 16.27 -0.15 0.56
N PRO A 62 15.01 0.10 0.93
CA PRO A 62 14.53 -0.19 2.28
C PRO A 62 14.54 -1.69 2.53
N GLU A 63 14.85 -2.10 3.77
CA GLU A 63 14.69 -3.49 4.19
C GLU A 63 13.21 -3.90 4.12
N THR A 64 12.96 -5.15 3.74
CA THR A 64 11.60 -5.69 3.76
C THR A 64 11.26 -6.13 5.18
N ILE A 65 10.22 -5.52 5.76
CA ILE A 65 9.70 -5.87 7.08
C ILE A 65 8.41 -6.68 6.88
N HIS A 66 8.35 -7.86 7.49
CA HIS A 66 7.15 -8.71 7.51
C HIS A 66 6.50 -8.64 8.89
N ASP A 67 5.26 -8.18 8.97
CA ASP A 67 4.50 -7.97 10.21
C ASP A 67 3.26 -8.88 10.33
N PHE A 68 3.26 -10.00 9.61
CA PHE A 68 2.15 -10.96 9.54
C PHE A 68 2.00 -11.87 10.79
N GLY A 69 2.73 -11.60 11.86
CA GLY A 69 2.69 -12.41 13.08
C GLY A 69 1.30 -12.42 13.73
N GLY A 70 0.77 -13.61 14.03
CA GLY A 70 -0.54 -13.79 14.68
C GLY A 70 -1.72 -14.04 13.72
N LEU A 71 -1.49 -14.00 12.40
CA LEU A 71 -2.48 -14.40 11.41
C LEU A 71 -2.48 -15.93 11.26
N SER A 72 -3.55 -16.59 11.71
CA SER A 72 -3.77 -18.02 11.46
C SER A 72 -4.62 -18.23 10.22
N ALA A 73 -4.51 -19.40 9.58
CA ALA A 73 -5.20 -19.74 8.33
C ALA A 73 -6.75 -19.64 8.37
N GLY A 74 -7.35 -19.42 9.55
CA GLY A 74 -8.80 -19.28 9.74
C GLY A 74 -9.26 -17.86 10.08
N ALA A 75 -8.38 -16.86 10.11
CA ALA A 75 -8.74 -15.46 10.31
C ALA A 75 -8.83 -14.74 8.94
N VAL A 76 -9.80 -15.17 8.13
CA VAL A 76 -10.25 -14.51 6.90
C VAL A 76 -11.77 -14.45 6.88
#